data_AF-A0A353U184-F1
#
_entry.id   AF-A0A353U184-F1
#
_cell.length_a   1.000
_cell.length_b   1.000
_cell.length_c   1.000
_cell.angle_alpha   90.00
_cell.angle_beta   90.00
_cell.angle_gamma   90.00
#
_symmetry.space_group_name_H-M   'P 1'
#
loop_
_entity.id
_entity.type
_entity.pdbx_description
1 polymer ?
#
loop_
_entity_poly.entity_id
_entity_poly.type
_entity_poly.pdbx_seq_one_letter_code
_entity_poly.pdbx_strand_id
1 'polypeptide(L)'
;MQHAEIRKEQSRITNLLNNKRLKDALDSLRELVKETQKAELIDTLYNIEMTYKSLLKYRVEGLRDPESQKIYNHVLADIFHTSDEVFILLLSRFGEGIYFDTLRRHKEKQSPDLEGQLQLCHSEMDRMLLMEGSYSKSSDDFKLAVKHIFEMLMTQRELYKSSGDVIRNVFKEDGLPWPQQCLMVSATTIHLLHFFNEAALLLLFQLTAHANEEIQQRALVGLYLVLYKYDKRLILYPEITRQLTKLKERYSNTEVLRSIVIQIMRTSETEKLARKLSDEILPEVARIHPNLRDRLDLDNIIGDSLKEGKNPDWENILSDSPELIGKLEEFSRLQMEGADLFISTFRMLKHFPFFAHNENWFMPFPWPNPLVDEILKNESGAFKNAKLLEGMALSGILCNSDKYSLILSIPQMPSAQKEMMGQMFMAELGAVSEVERSDSLIKSDKKALTISNLYIQDLYRFFKLHPQRATF
;
A
#
# COMPACT_ATOMS: atom_id res chain seq x y z
N MET A 1 28.19 9.63 12.18
CA MET A 1 26.89 9.23 12.74
C MET A 1 26.34 8.09 11.90
N GLN A 2 25.90 7.00 12.52
CA GLN A 2 25.33 5.83 11.80
C GLN A 2 23.81 5.97 11.60
N HIS A 3 23.24 5.33 10.58
CA HIS A 3 21.80 5.38 10.28
C HIS A 3 20.94 5.03 11.52
N ALA A 4 21.26 3.94 12.22
CA ALA A 4 20.51 3.51 13.40
C ALA A 4 20.52 4.55 14.55
N GLU A 5 21.64 5.26 14.73
CA GLU A 5 21.76 6.34 15.71
C GLU A 5 20.84 7.51 15.36
N ILE A 6 20.81 7.91 14.08
CA ILE A 6 19.94 8.99 13.60
C ILE A 6 18.46 8.66 13.85
N ARG A 7 18.03 7.42 13.55
CA ARG A 7 16.65 6.98 13.79
C ARG A 7 16.29 6.94 15.27
N LYS A 8 17.22 6.49 16.13
CA LYS A 8 17.04 6.48 17.59
C LYS A 8 16.87 7.90 18.12
N GLU A 9 17.71 8.83 17.68
CA GLU A 9 17.61 10.25 18.05
C GLU A 9 16.32 10.89 17.51
N GLN A 10 15.88 10.53 16.31
CA GLN A 10 14.58 10.92 15.75
C GLN A 10 13.44 10.51 16.67
N SER A 11 13.35 9.23 17.04
CA SER A 11 12.32 8.77 17.98
C SER A 11 12.40 9.45 19.34
N ARG A 12 13.62 9.70 19.85
CA ARG A 12 13.84 10.38 21.13
C ARG A 12 13.33 11.82 21.11
N ILE A 13 13.72 12.61 20.10
CA ILE A 13 13.29 14.01 19.97
C ILE A 13 11.79 14.09 19.73
N THR A 14 11.22 13.26 18.86
CA THR A 14 9.76 13.20 18.65
C THR A 14 9.03 12.90 19.96
N ASN A 15 9.52 11.96 20.78
CA ASN A 15 8.93 11.66 22.09
C ASN A 15 9.04 12.83 23.08
N LEU A 16 10.15 13.56 23.09
CA LEU A 16 10.30 14.76 23.92
C LEU A 16 9.31 15.85 23.53
N LEU A 17 9.16 16.12 22.23
CA LEU A 17 8.21 17.11 21.71
C LEU A 17 6.77 16.72 22.02
N ASN A 18 6.43 15.45 21.81
CA ASN A 18 5.13 14.88 22.16
C ASN A 18 4.77 15.03 23.65
N ASN A 19 5.77 14.95 24.53
CA ASN A 19 5.62 15.14 25.97
C ASN A 19 5.81 16.61 26.41
N LYS A 20 5.85 17.57 25.47
CA LYS A 20 6.02 19.01 25.71
C LYS A 20 7.32 19.37 26.47
N ARG A 21 8.35 18.53 26.35
CA ARG A 21 9.70 18.77 26.92
C ARG A 21 10.57 19.53 25.92
N LEU A 22 10.19 20.78 25.63
CA LEU A 22 10.79 21.59 24.55
C LEU A 22 12.27 21.87 24.78
N LYS A 23 12.67 22.20 26.02
CA LYS A 23 14.09 22.47 26.35
C LYS A 23 14.98 21.26 26.02
N ASP A 24 14.61 20.08 26.52
CA ASP A 24 15.39 18.86 26.28
C ASP A 24 15.45 18.50 24.79
N ALA A 25 14.37 18.76 24.05
CA ALA A 25 14.32 18.56 22.61
C ALA A 25 15.24 19.53 21.86
N LEU A 26 15.24 20.82 22.24
CA LEU A 26 16.11 21.85 21.66
C LEU A 26 17.59 21.57 21.93
N ASP A 27 17.94 21.22 23.18
CA ASP A 27 19.31 20.87 23.57
C ASP A 27 19.82 19.66 22.77
N SER A 28 18.94 18.67 22.56
CA SER A 28 19.24 17.48 21.75
C SER A 28 19.40 17.82 20.27
N LEU A 29 18.52 18.67 19.74
CA LEU A 29 18.51 19.04 18.33
C LEU A 29 19.75 19.89 18.00
N ARG A 30 20.21 20.75 18.92
CA ARG A 30 21.37 21.62 18.75
C ARG A 30 22.63 20.88 18.34
N GLU A 31 22.92 19.72 18.94
CA GLU A 31 24.08 18.92 18.55
C GLU A 31 23.91 18.33 17.15
N LEU A 32 22.70 17.86 16.81
CA LEU A 32 22.40 17.31 15.49
C LEU A 32 22.43 18.37 14.37
N VAL A 33 22.01 19.60 14.64
CA VAL A 33 22.02 20.67 13.62
C VAL A 33 23.45 21.02 13.24
N LYS A 34 24.40 21.01 14.18
CA LYS A 34 25.82 21.24 13.86
C LYS A 34 26.36 20.21 12.87
N GLU A 35 25.96 18.94 13.02
CA GLU A 35 26.33 17.85 12.12
C GLU A 35 25.78 18.04 10.68
N THR A 36 24.70 18.81 10.50
CA THR A 36 24.18 19.13 9.17
C THR A 36 25.08 20.09 8.38
N GLN A 37 25.94 20.85 9.07
CA GLN A 37 26.81 21.91 8.50
C GLN A 37 26.06 23.01 7.73
N LYS A 38 24.75 23.17 7.94
CA LYS A 38 23.95 24.25 7.33
C LYS A 38 23.79 25.43 8.29
N ALA A 39 24.41 26.56 7.97
CA ALA A 39 24.29 27.79 8.75
C ALA A 39 22.82 28.23 8.96
N GLU A 40 22.01 28.19 7.90
CA GLU A 40 20.59 28.57 7.94
C GLU A 40 19.76 27.80 8.99
N LEU A 41 20.05 26.50 9.17
CA LEU A 41 19.35 25.68 10.17
C LEU A 41 19.84 25.97 11.59
N ILE A 42 21.13 26.25 11.75
CA ILE A 42 21.72 26.66 13.04
C ILE A 42 21.08 27.97 13.50
N ASP A 43 21.00 28.95 12.60
CA ASP A 43 20.42 30.26 12.88
C ASP A 43 18.92 30.15 13.19
N THR A 44 18.18 29.35 12.40
CA THR A 44 16.76 29.08 12.64
C THR A 44 16.55 28.47 14.04
N LEU A 45 17.31 27.44 14.41
CA LEU A 45 17.19 26.83 15.73
C LEU A 45 17.51 27.82 16.87
N TYR A 46 18.53 28.65 16.68
CA TYR A 46 18.89 29.68 17.66
C TYR A 46 17.75 30.69 17.85
N ASN A 47 17.11 31.14 16.78
CA ASN A 47 15.97 32.06 16.84
C ASN A 47 14.76 31.44 17.56
N ILE A 48 14.48 30.15 17.32
CA ILE A 48 13.44 29.40 18.01
C ILE A 48 13.74 29.31 19.52
N GLU A 49 14.98 28.99 19.89
CA GLU A 49 15.40 28.94 21.29
C GLU A 49 15.24 30.30 22.00
N MET A 50 15.61 31.39 21.32
CA MET A 50 15.47 32.75 21.87
C MET A 50 14.01 33.14 22.06
N THR A 51 13.15 32.77 21.11
CA THR A 51 11.70 32.99 21.20
C THR A 51 11.10 32.20 22.37
N TYR A 52 11.50 30.93 22.53
CA TYR A 52 11.07 30.08 23.64
C TYR A 52 11.52 30.62 25.01
N LYS A 53 12.78 31.07 25.14
CA LYS A 53 13.29 31.70 26.37
C LYS A 53 12.53 32.97 26.73
N SER A 54 12.19 33.77 25.73
CA SER A 54 11.41 35.00 25.92
C SER A 54 10.00 34.68 26.43
N LEU A 55 9.34 33.67 25.85
CA LEU A 55 8.02 33.20 26.30
C LEU A 55 8.04 32.65 27.75
N LEU A 56 9.10 31.94 28.13
CA LEU A 56 9.29 31.49 29.51
C LEU A 56 9.45 32.67 30.47
N LYS A 57 10.24 33.68 30.11
CA LYS A 57 10.45 34.88 30.91
C LYS A 57 9.12 35.63 31.16
N TYR A 58 8.34 35.88 30.11
CA TYR A 58 7.03 36.52 30.24
C TYR A 58 6.06 35.75 31.13
N ARG A 59 6.07 34.41 31.06
CA ARG A 59 5.22 33.56 31.90
C ARG A 59 5.65 33.59 33.37
N VAL A 60 6.95 33.66 33.65
CA VAL A 60 7.49 33.79 35.02
C VAL A 60 7.19 35.18 35.60
N GLU A 61 7.22 36.23 34.77
CA GLU A 61 6.92 37.61 35.15
C GLU A 61 5.40 37.87 35.37
N GLY A 62 4.55 36.86 35.18
CA GLY A 62 3.12 36.91 35.54
C GLY A 62 2.22 37.62 34.52
N LEU A 63 2.75 37.98 33.35
CA LEU A 63 1.97 38.58 32.26
C LEU A 63 1.11 37.49 31.59
N ARG A 64 -0.19 37.45 31.90
CA ARG A 64 -1.16 36.57 31.23
C ARG A 64 -1.60 37.18 29.90
N ASP A 65 -0.85 36.89 28.85
CA ASP A 65 -1.27 37.17 27.47
C ASP A 65 -2.15 36.02 26.94
N PRO A 66 -3.41 36.28 26.53
CA PRO A 66 -4.27 35.31 25.85
C PRO A 66 -3.63 34.67 24.59
N GLU A 67 -2.74 35.39 23.90
CA GLU A 67 -2.07 34.93 22.68
C GLU A 67 -0.84 34.06 22.97
N SER A 68 -0.39 33.98 24.23
CA SER A 68 0.79 33.18 24.63
C SER A 68 0.69 31.71 24.24
N GLN A 69 -0.53 31.14 24.20
CA GLN A 69 -0.75 29.77 23.76
C GLN A 69 -0.57 29.60 22.25
N LYS A 70 -0.92 30.62 21.44
CA LYS A 70 -0.70 30.58 19.99
C LYS A 70 0.78 30.67 19.66
N ILE A 71 1.50 31.56 20.33
CA ILE A 71 2.96 31.69 20.19
C ILE A 71 3.64 30.38 20.59
N TYR A 72 3.22 29.77 21.70
CA TYR A 72 3.74 28.46 22.12
C TYR A 72 3.51 27.36 21.06
N ASN A 73 2.31 27.29 20.48
CA ASN A 73 2.00 26.31 19.44
C ASN A 73 2.82 26.57 18.17
N HIS A 74 3.08 27.84 17.82
CA HIS A 74 3.94 28.20 16.70
C HIS A 74 5.39 27.75 16.93
N VAL A 75 5.96 28.07 18.10
CA VAL A 75 7.30 27.59 18.49
C VAL A 75 7.37 26.06 18.44
N LEU A 76 6.34 25.36 18.92
CA LEU A 76 6.32 23.90 18.86
C LEU A 76 6.28 23.37 17.42
N ALA A 77 5.49 23.99 16.54
CA ALA A 77 5.43 23.65 15.13
C ALA A 77 6.77 23.89 14.43
N ASP A 78 7.44 25.00 14.74
CA ASP A 78 8.76 25.34 14.20
C ASP A 78 9.81 24.33 14.64
N ILE A 79 9.82 23.92 15.91
CA ILE A 79 10.76 22.89 16.39
C ILE A 79 10.52 21.56 15.65
N PHE A 80 9.26 21.16 15.46
CA PHE A 80 8.95 19.97 14.66
C PHE A 80 9.46 20.10 13.22
N HIS A 81 9.23 21.25 12.59
CA HIS A 81 9.65 21.52 11.22
C HIS A 81 11.17 21.47 11.08
N THR A 82 11.91 22.23 11.90
CA THR A 82 13.38 22.23 11.90
C THR A 82 13.93 20.84 12.23
N SER A 83 13.30 20.12 13.16
CA SER A 83 13.69 18.74 13.48
C SER A 83 13.54 17.82 12.27
N ASP A 84 12.41 17.89 11.55
CA ASP A 84 12.20 17.08 10.35
C ASP A 84 13.27 17.38 9.28
N GLU A 85 13.58 18.66 9.04
CA GLU A 85 14.59 19.07 8.07
C GLU A 85 15.99 18.56 8.42
N VAL A 86 16.38 18.64 9.69
CA VAL A 86 17.65 18.12 10.19
C VAL A 86 17.73 16.62 9.95
N PHE A 87 16.69 15.87 10.32
CA PHE A 87 16.67 14.42 10.13
C PHE A 87 16.69 14.02 8.66
N ILE A 88 15.95 14.73 7.80
CA ILE A 88 15.98 14.49 6.35
C ILE A 88 17.40 14.69 5.81
N LEU A 89 18.09 15.76 6.20
CA LEU A 89 19.46 16.03 5.72
C LEU A 89 20.46 14.98 6.20
N LEU A 90 20.39 14.60 7.48
CA LEU A 90 21.25 13.58 8.06
C LEU A 90 20.99 12.21 7.41
N LEU A 91 19.73 11.81 7.25
CA LEU A 91 19.36 10.54 6.61
C LEU A 91 19.64 10.55 5.10
N SER A 92 19.59 11.70 4.43
CA SER A 92 20.03 11.80 3.04
C SER A 92 21.54 11.48 2.91
N ARG A 93 22.35 11.93 3.87
CA ARG A 93 23.81 11.77 3.86
C ARG A 93 24.27 10.41 4.38
N PHE A 94 23.68 9.93 5.46
CA PHE A 94 24.13 8.73 6.19
C PHE A 94 23.12 7.58 6.17
N GLY A 95 21.94 7.78 5.58
CA GLY A 95 20.92 6.74 5.48
C GLY A 95 21.33 5.64 4.52
N GLU A 96 21.08 4.40 4.93
CA GLU A 96 21.43 3.18 4.21
C GLU A 96 20.19 2.53 3.59
N GLY A 97 20.36 1.99 2.38
CA GLY A 97 19.36 1.19 1.69
C GLY A 97 18.65 1.87 0.53
N ILE A 98 17.86 1.09 -0.22
CA ILE A 98 17.32 1.51 -1.53
C ILE A 98 16.49 2.79 -1.48
N TYR A 99 15.77 3.04 -0.38
CA TYR A 99 15.01 4.29 -0.21
C TYR A 99 15.95 5.50 -0.22
N PHE A 100 17.02 5.47 0.59
CA PHE A 100 17.97 6.58 0.70
C PHE A 100 18.90 6.67 -0.50
N ASP A 101 19.24 5.55 -1.14
CA ASP A 101 19.95 5.55 -2.42
C ASP A 101 19.14 6.24 -3.51
N THR A 102 17.83 5.98 -3.55
CA THR A 102 16.90 6.58 -4.51
C THR A 102 16.72 8.07 -4.21
N LEU A 103 16.59 8.45 -2.94
CA LEU A 103 16.56 9.83 -2.51
C LEU A 103 17.82 10.60 -2.95
N ARG A 104 19.01 10.01 -2.80
CA ARG A 104 20.28 10.65 -3.24
C ARG A 104 20.34 10.81 -4.74
N ARG A 105 20.01 9.75 -5.50
CA ARG A 105 20.00 9.74 -6.97
C ARG A 105 19.11 10.86 -7.51
N HIS A 106 17.90 10.99 -6.96
CA HIS A 106 16.94 12.02 -7.37
C HIS A 106 17.25 13.43 -6.85
N LYS A 107 18.23 13.59 -5.96
CA LYS A 107 18.70 14.90 -5.50
C LYS A 107 19.81 15.47 -6.38
N GLU A 108 20.44 14.65 -7.20
CA GLU A 108 21.47 15.09 -8.14
C GLU A 108 20.85 15.92 -9.27
N LYS A 109 21.58 16.94 -9.74
CA LYS A 109 21.08 17.95 -10.71
C LYS A 109 20.67 17.39 -12.09
N GLN A 110 20.91 16.10 -12.36
CA GLN A 110 20.56 15.41 -13.60
C GLN A 110 19.26 14.60 -13.48
N SER A 111 18.52 14.75 -12.38
CA SER A 111 17.28 14.02 -12.17
C SER A 111 16.21 14.48 -13.18
N PRO A 112 15.42 13.56 -13.73
CA PRO A 112 14.34 13.92 -14.64
C PRO A 112 13.32 14.81 -13.92
N ASP A 113 12.80 15.80 -14.65
CA ASP A 113 11.74 16.65 -14.13
C ASP A 113 10.37 15.92 -14.16
N LEU A 114 9.52 16.21 -13.18
CA LEU A 114 8.23 15.54 -13.00
C LEU A 114 7.31 15.80 -14.20
N GLU A 115 7.28 17.04 -14.70
CA GLU A 115 6.46 17.41 -15.84
C GLU A 115 6.96 16.72 -17.11
N GLY A 116 8.28 16.66 -17.31
CA GLY A 116 8.89 15.93 -18.42
C GLY A 116 8.56 14.43 -18.42
N GLN A 117 8.57 13.77 -17.25
CA GLN A 117 8.17 12.35 -17.16
C GLN A 117 6.68 12.15 -17.41
N LEU A 118 5.83 13.08 -16.96
CA LEU A 118 4.39 13.02 -17.22
C LEU A 118 4.09 13.23 -18.71
N GLN A 119 4.76 14.18 -19.36
CA GLN A 119 4.66 14.39 -20.81
C GLN A 119 5.12 13.15 -21.60
N LEU A 120 6.20 12.49 -21.17
CA LEU A 120 6.63 11.23 -21.77
C LEU A 120 5.54 10.15 -21.65
N CYS A 121 4.93 10.01 -20.47
CA CYS A 121 3.80 9.09 -20.29
C CYS A 121 2.65 9.38 -21.26
N HIS A 122 2.25 10.65 -21.40
CA HIS A 122 1.18 11.05 -22.33
C HIS A 122 1.55 10.76 -23.79
N SER A 123 2.77 11.09 -24.21
CA SER A 123 3.23 10.82 -25.58
C SER A 123 3.24 9.32 -25.92
N GLU A 124 3.58 8.48 -24.96
CA GLU A 124 3.58 7.02 -25.11
C GLU A 124 2.16 6.46 -25.13
N MET A 125 1.24 7.01 -24.33
CA MET A 125 -0.19 6.67 -24.36
C MET A 125 -0.80 7.04 -25.72
N ASP A 126 -0.52 8.24 -26.23
CA ASP A 126 -0.96 8.68 -27.56
C ASP A 126 -0.43 7.76 -28.66
N ARG A 127 0.85 7.37 -28.58
CA ARG A 127 1.46 6.43 -29.51
C ARG A 127 0.77 5.06 -29.47
N MET A 128 0.45 4.55 -28.29
CA MET A 128 -0.27 3.28 -28.13
C MET A 128 -1.68 3.33 -28.74
N LEU A 129 -2.39 4.44 -28.57
CA LEU A 129 -3.71 4.64 -29.17
C LEU A 129 -3.66 4.66 -30.70
N LEU A 130 -2.61 5.23 -31.30
CA LEU A 130 -2.44 5.32 -32.75
C LEU A 130 -2.01 4.00 -33.41
N MET A 131 -1.43 3.05 -32.66
CA MET A 131 -0.90 1.78 -33.18
C MET A 131 -1.92 0.62 -33.15
N GLU A 132 -3.23 0.90 -33.35
CA GLU A 132 -4.35 -0.07 -33.34
C GLU A 132 -3.93 -1.45 -33.92
N GLY A 133 -3.70 -2.43 -33.04
CA GLY A 133 -3.35 -3.81 -33.43
C GLY A 133 -2.20 -4.47 -32.65
N SER A 134 -1.42 -3.74 -31.85
CA SER A 134 -0.41 -4.32 -30.96
C SER A 134 -0.63 -3.94 -29.48
N TYR A 135 -1.76 -4.37 -28.92
CA TYR A 135 -2.13 -4.23 -27.50
C TYR A 135 -1.12 -4.82 -26.49
N SER A 136 0.00 -5.40 -26.94
CA SER A 136 0.86 -6.25 -26.12
C SER A 136 2.20 -5.63 -25.70
N LYS A 137 2.40 -4.32 -25.86
CA LYS A 137 3.61 -3.66 -25.34
C LYS A 137 3.26 -2.30 -24.77
N SER A 138 2.94 -2.27 -23.47
CA SER A 138 3.24 -1.06 -22.71
C SER A 138 4.73 -0.82 -22.90
N SER A 139 5.06 0.23 -23.65
CA SER A 139 6.41 0.63 -24.00
C SER A 139 7.28 0.61 -22.75
N ASP A 140 8.47 0.04 -22.84
CA ASP A 140 9.42 0.04 -21.72
C ASP A 140 9.69 1.47 -21.25
N ASP A 141 9.59 2.46 -22.15
CA ASP A 141 9.67 3.89 -21.84
C ASP A 141 8.52 4.37 -20.95
N PHE A 142 7.28 3.91 -21.18
CA PHE A 142 6.14 4.24 -20.32
C PHE A 142 6.31 3.66 -18.92
N LYS A 143 6.72 2.38 -18.83
CA LYS A 143 6.97 1.72 -17.53
C LYS A 143 8.08 2.44 -16.77
N LEU A 144 9.15 2.83 -17.46
CA LEU A 144 10.28 3.56 -16.89
C LEU A 144 9.87 4.96 -16.42
N ALA A 145 9.06 5.69 -17.19
CA ALA A 145 8.55 7.01 -16.82
C ALA A 145 7.65 6.93 -15.58
N VAL A 146 6.72 5.98 -15.54
CA VAL A 146 5.87 5.72 -14.36
C VAL A 146 6.71 5.40 -13.13
N LYS A 147 7.76 4.57 -13.28
CA LYS A 147 8.70 4.26 -12.20
C LYS A 147 9.41 5.51 -11.70
N HIS A 148 9.90 6.37 -12.58
CA HIS A 148 10.55 7.63 -12.18
C HIS A 148 9.59 8.55 -11.43
N ILE A 149 8.35 8.73 -11.91
CA ILE A 149 7.33 9.51 -11.20
C ILE A 149 7.08 8.92 -9.81
N PHE A 150 6.94 7.59 -9.70
CA PHE A 150 6.75 6.91 -8.42
C PHE A 150 7.92 7.19 -7.44
N GLU A 151 9.16 7.01 -7.88
CA GLU A 151 10.35 7.24 -7.06
C GLU A 151 10.48 8.71 -6.64
N MET A 152 10.16 9.64 -7.54
CA MET A 152 10.17 11.07 -7.27
C MET A 152 9.13 11.45 -6.21
N LEU A 153 7.88 11.01 -6.34
CA LEU A 153 6.85 11.26 -5.32
C LEU A 153 7.20 10.62 -3.98
N MET A 154 7.77 9.42 -4.00
CA MET A 154 8.16 8.71 -2.78
C MET A 154 9.28 9.43 -2.01
N THR A 155 10.21 10.10 -2.69
CA THR A 155 11.46 10.61 -2.09
C THR A 155 11.58 12.14 -2.05
N GLN A 156 11.08 12.87 -3.05
CA GLN A 156 11.29 14.31 -3.17
C GLN A 156 10.17 15.12 -2.49
N ARG A 157 10.44 15.58 -1.26
CA ARG A 157 9.51 16.41 -0.46
C ARG A 157 9.06 17.70 -1.16
N GLU A 158 10.02 18.41 -1.77
CA GLU A 158 9.80 19.75 -2.31
C GLU A 158 8.81 19.76 -3.48
N LEU A 159 8.69 18.66 -4.23
CA LEU A 159 7.76 18.54 -5.35
C LEU A 159 6.31 18.79 -4.94
N TYR A 160 5.91 18.35 -3.75
CA TYR A 160 4.54 18.54 -3.27
C TYR A 160 4.18 20.02 -3.09
N LYS A 161 5.18 20.88 -2.85
CA LYS A 161 5.00 22.32 -2.72
C LYS A 161 5.29 23.06 -4.04
N SER A 162 6.39 22.74 -4.73
CA SER A 162 6.82 23.43 -5.96
C SER A 162 5.98 23.07 -7.17
N SER A 163 5.60 21.79 -7.29
CA SER A 163 4.98 21.20 -8.48
C SER A 163 3.62 20.59 -8.14
N GLY A 164 2.95 21.10 -7.10
CA GLY A 164 1.68 20.56 -6.61
C GLY A 164 0.58 20.53 -7.66
N ASP A 165 0.56 21.47 -8.61
CA ASP A 165 -0.38 21.47 -9.75
C ASP A 165 -0.11 20.32 -10.72
N VAL A 166 1.16 20.04 -11.03
CA VAL A 166 1.56 18.91 -11.88
C VAL A 166 1.16 17.59 -11.23
N ILE A 167 1.39 17.45 -9.91
CA ILE A 167 0.95 16.27 -9.16
C ILE A 167 -0.57 16.13 -9.19
N ARG A 168 -1.32 17.22 -9.05
CA ARG A 168 -2.79 17.19 -9.18
C ARG A 168 -3.24 16.78 -10.58
N ASN A 169 -2.53 17.18 -11.63
CA ASN A 169 -2.84 16.80 -13.01
C ASN A 169 -2.70 15.28 -13.24
N VAL A 170 -1.79 14.60 -12.52
CA VAL A 170 -1.67 13.13 -12.59
C VAL A 170 -2.99 12.43 -12.27
N PHE A 171 -3.78 12.98 -11.34
CA PHE A 171 -5.03 12.40 -10.84
C PHE A 171 -6.28 12.90 -11.57
N LYS A 172 -6.14 13.66 -12.66
CA LYS A 172 -7.29 14.03 -13.49
C LYS A 172 -7.65 12.90 -14.46
N GLU A 173 -8.82 12.98 -15.07
CA GLU A 173 -9.29 12.00 -16.07
C GLU A 173 -8.37 11.94 -17.31
N ASP A 174 -7.77 13.08 -17.68
CA ASP A 174 -6.81 13.24 -18.77
C ASP A 174 -5.35 13.02 -18.35
N GLY A 175 -5.11 12.66 -17.08
CA GLY A 175 -3.78 12.39 -16.53
C GLY A 175 -3.33 10.95 -16.79
N LEU A 176 -2.75 10.32 -15.76
CA LEU A 176 -2.36 8.92 -15.85
C LEU A 176 -3.60 8.01 -15.77
N PRO A 177 -3.55 6.81 -16.36
CA PRO A 177 -4.62 5.83 -16.17
C PRO A 177 -4.75 5.44 -14.70
N TRP A 178 -5.96 5.06 -14.27
CA TRP A 178 -6.26 4.80 -12.87
C TRP A 178 -5.33 3.78 -12.18
N PRO A 179 -4.77 2.73 -12.84
CA PRO A 179 -3.82 1.83 -12.19
C PRO A 179 -2.53 2.55 -11.77
N GLN A 180 -2.02 3.44 -12.62
CA GLN A 180 -0.83 4.25 -12.35
C GLN A 180 -1.15 5.33 -11.32
N GLN A 181 -2.34 5.94 -11.34
CA GLN A 181 -2.77 6.86 -10.29
C GLN A 181 -2.75 6.17 -8.90
N CYS A 182 -3.19 4.92 -8.80
CA CYS A 182 -3.12 4.13 -7.55
C CYS A 182 -1.67 3.93 -7.06
N LEU A 183 -0.71 3.76 -7.97
CA LEU A 183 0.71 3.73 -7.62
C LEU A 183 1.16 5.06 -7.01
N MET A 184 0.72 6.19 -7.57
CA MET A 184 1.09 7.52 -7.07
C MET A 184 0.50 7.83 -5.69
N VAL A 185 -0.70 7.31 -5.38
CA VAL A 185 -1.24 7.32 -4.01
C VAL A 185 -0.33 6.53 -3.06
N SER A 186 0.15 5.38 -3.50
CA SER A 186 1.02 4.50 -2.70
C SER A 186 2.39 5.15 -2.46
N ALA A 187 2.99 5.76 -3.49
CA ALA A 187 4.22 6.56 -3.37
C ALA A 187 4.05 7.69 -2.34
N THR A 188 2.95 8.43 -2.41
CA THR A 188 2.63 9.52 -1.48
C THR A 188 2.42 9.01 -0.06
N THR A 189 1.80 7.84 0.10
CA THR A 189 1.64 7.19 1.39
C THR A 189 3.00 6.82 1.98
N ILE A 190 3.87 6.17 1.21
CA ILE A 190 5.23 5.80 1.66
C ILE A 190 6.05 7.04 1.99
N HIS A 191 5.97 8.09 1.17
CA HIS A 191 6.61 9.38 1.45
C HIS A 191 6.24 9.90 2.85
N LEU A 192 4.93 9.95 3.13
CA LEU A 192 4.41 10.40 4.43
C LEU A 192 4.77 9.44 5.57
N LEU A 193 4.89 8.15 5.30
CA LEU A 193 5.39 7.18 6.28
C LEU A 193 6.88 7.34 6.57
N HIS A 194 7.68 7.96 5.70
CA HIS A 194 9.08 8.31 6.04
C HIS A 194 9.20 9.66 6.73
N PHE A 195 8.56 10.69 6.17
CA PHE A 195 8.72 12.07 6.58
C PHE A 195 7.38 12.80 6.62
N PHE A 196 7.22 13.69 7.59
CA PHE A 196 6.03 14.54 7.62
C PHE A 196 6.09 15.61 6.53
N ASN A 197 5.05 15.65 5.71
CA ASN A 197 4.88 16.63 4.64
C ASN A 197 3.42 17.07 4.59
N GLU A 198 3.17 18.34 4.94
CA GLU A 198 1.82 18.91 4.97
C GLU A 198 1.16 18.89 3.58
N ALA A 199 1.87 19.28 2.52
CA ALA A 199 1.31 19.34 1.17
C ALA A 199 0.92 17.95 0.63
N ALA A 200 1.75 16.92 0.89
CA ALA A 200 1.43 15.54 0.55
C ALA A 200 0.23 14.99 1.34
N LEU A 201 0.11 15.34 2.62
CA LEU A 201 -1.03 14.94 3.45
C LEU A 201 -2.33 15.59 2.97
N LEU A 202 -2.30 16.87 2.58
CA LEU A 202 -3.44 17.57 1.98
C LEU A 202 -3.84 16.96 0.63
N LEU A 203 -2.88 16.49 -0.16
CA LEU A 203 -3.17 15.73 -1.38
C LEU A 203 -3.96 14.44 -1.05
N LEU A 204 -3.55 13.66 -0.04
CA LEU A 204 -4.32 12.47 0.35
C LEU A 204 -5.75 12.83 0.77
N PHE A 205 -5.95 13.90 1.55
CA PHE A 205 -7.29 14.39 1.89
C PHE A 205 -8.13 14.68 0.64
N GLN A 206 -7.56 15.38 -0.34
CA GLN A 206 -8.22 15.65 -1.61
C GLN A 206 -8.62 14.37 -2.33
N LEU A 207 -7.72 13.38 -2.39
CA LEU A 207 -7.96 12.11 -3.09
C LEU A 207 -9.01 11.22 -2.40
N THR A 208 -9.31 11.42 -1.12
CA THR A 208 -10.47 10.76 -0.48
C THR A 208 -11.83 11.20 -1.05
N ALA A 209 -11.85 12.22 -1.90
CA ALA A 209 -13.02 12.70 -2.65
C ALA A 209 -13.00 12.28 -4.13
N HIS A 210 -12.03 11.47 -4.55
CA HIS A 210 -11.84 11.13 -5.95
C HIS A 210 -13.00 10.27 -6.49
N ALA A 211 -13.35 10.44 -7.76
CA ALA A 211 -14.48 9.73 -8.39
C ALA A 211 -14.23 8.22 -8.54
N ASN A 212 -12.97 7.83 -8.76
CA ASN A 212 -12.57 6.42 -8.80
C ASN A 212 -12.40 5.86 -7.37
N GLU A 213 -13.18 4.83 -7.04
CA GLU A 213 -13.18 4.16 -5.72
C GLU A 213 -11.82 3.54 -5.36
N GLU A 214 -11.04 3.02 -6.31
CA GLU A 214 -9.69 2.47 -6.03
C GLU A 214 -8.76 3.53 -5.45
N ILE A 215 -8.73 4.70 -6.08
CA ILE A 215 -7.90 5.84 -5.66
C ILE A 215 -8.41 6.37 -4.33
N GLN A 216 -9.74 6.49 -4.20
CA GLN A 216 -10.39 6.99 -3.00
C GLN A 216 -10.05 6.12 -1.76
N GLN A 217 -10.23 4.81 -1.86
CA GLN A 217 -10.02 3.89 -0.74
C GLN A 217 -8.53 3.73 -0.40
N ARG A 218 -7.65 3.71 -1.40
CA ARG A 218 -6.19 3.72 -1.18
C ARG A 218 -5.74 4.99 -0.47
N ALA A 219 -6.27 6.15 -0.87
CA ALA A 219 -5.98 7.41 -0.21
C ALA A 219 -6.49 7.43 1.23
N LEU A 220 -7.66 6.84 1.48
CA LEU A 220 -8.24 6.73 2.81
C LEU A 220 -7.39 5.84 3.73
N VAL A 221 -6.96 4.67 3.27
CA VAL A 221 -6.05 3.77 4.00
C VAL A 221 -4.72 4.47 4.29
N GLY A 222 -4.10 5.10 3.28
CA GLY A 222 -2.85 5.83 3.46
C GLY A 222 -2.99 6.97 4.47
N LEU A 223 -4.09 7.71 4.39
CA LEU A 223 -4.43 8.78 5.33
C LEU A 223 -4.53 8.24 6.76
N TYR A 224 -5.21 7.13 6.99
CA TYR A 224 -5.32 6.52 8.33
C TYR A 224 -3.96 6.19 8.95
N LEU A 225 -3.06 5.57 8.18
CA LEU A 225 -1.72 5.23 8.66
C LEU A 225 -0.92 6.48 9.04
N VAL A 226 -1.03 7.53 8.23
CA VAL A 226 -0.33 8.81 8.46
C VAL A 226 -0.93 9.57 9.64
N LEU A 227 -2.25 9.61 9.77
CA LEU A 227 -2.94 10.23 10.90
C LEU A 227 -2.60 9.54 12.22
N TYR A 228 -2.53 8.20 12.22
CA TYR A 228 -2.10 7.43 13.37
C TYR A 228 -0.64 7.72 13.74
N LYS A 229 0.25 7.80 12.75
CA LYS A 229 1.69 8.05 12.98
C LYS A 229 1.98 9.43 13.56
N TYR A 230 1.24 10.46 13.16
CA TYR A 230 1.52 11.86 13.51
C TYR A 230 0.46 12.51 14.41
N ASP A 231 -0.44 11.72 15.02
CA ASP A 231 -1.58 12.14 15.84
C ASP A 231 -1.33 13.37 16.73
N LYS A 232 -0.21 13.38 17.46
CA LYS A 232 0.13 14.40 18.47
C LYS A 232 0.54 15.75 17.88
N ARG A 233 1.01 15.80 16.62
CA ARG A 233 1.42 17.06 15.97
C ARG A 233 0.38 17.64 15.03
N LEU A 234 -0.66 16.89 14.64
CA LEU A 234 -1.67 17.34 13.66
C LEU A 234 -2.42 18.60 14.11
N ILE A 235 -2.65 18.76 15.42
CA ILE A 235 -3.33 19.94 16.00
C ILE A 235 -2.58 21.26 15.74
N LEU A 236 -1.30 21.19 15.41
CA LEU A 236 -0.47 22.35 15.11
C LEU A 236 -0.72 22.89 13.69
N TYR A 237 -1.46 22.16 12.85
CA TYR A 237 -1.72 22.49 11.46
C TYR A 237 -3.22 22.76 11.25
N PRO A 238 -3.62 24.04 11.15
CA PRO A 238 -5.04 24.42 11.06
C PRO A 238 -5.74 23.84 9.82
N GLU A 239 -5.04 23.79 8.68
CA GLU A 239 -5.62 23.30 7.44
C GLU A 239 -5.90 21.79 7.51
N ILE A 240 -4.99 21.00 8.07
CA ILE A 240 -5.20 19.57 8.32
C ILE A 240 -6.39 19.36 9.26
N THR A 241 -6.48 20.15 10.33
CA THR A 241 -7.61 20.09 11.28
C THR A 241 -8.94 20.39 10.58
N ARG A 242 -8.97 21.37 9.68
CA ARG A 242 -10.15 21.71 8.87
C ARG A 242 -10.56 20.55 7.97
N GLN A 243 -9.60 19.89 7.30
CA GLN A 243 -9.89 18.75 6.43
C GLN A 243 -10.33 17.52 7.22
N LEU A 244 -9.81 17.30 8.44
CA LEU A 244 -10.28 16.26 9.35
C LEU A 244 -11.75 16.42 9.72
N THR A 245 -12.19 17.65 10.02
CA THR A 245 -13.60 17.94 10.29
C THR A 245 -14.47 17.60 9.08
N LYS A 246 -14.08 18.02 7.87
CA LYS A 246 -14.79 17.70 6.63
C LYS A 246 -14.86 16.19 6.36
N LEU A 247 -13.78 15.47 6.62
CA LEU A 247 -13.73 14.02 6.48
C LEU A 247 -14.71 13.36 7.46
N LYS A 248 -14.72 13.80 8.73
CA LYS A 248 -15.64 13.31 9.76
C LYS A 248 -17.09 13.56 9.36
N GLU A 249 -17.42 14.73 8.81
CA GLU A 249 -18.76 15.06 8.33
C GLU A 249 -19.19 14.14 7.18
N ARG A 250 -18.32 13.94 6.19
CA ARG A 250 -18.60 13.07 5.01
C ARG A 250 -18.88 11.62 5.39
N TYR A 251 -18.12 11.08 6.34
CA TYR A 251 -18.20 9.68 6.72
C TYR A 251 -18.95 9.45 8.06
N SER A 252 -19.66 10.46 8.55
CA SER A 252 -20.37 10.43 9.84
C SER A 252 -21.41 9.30 9.95
N ASN A 253 -21.98 8.87 8.82
CA ASN A 253 -23.00 7.83 8.74
C ASN A 253 -22.50 6.53 8.10
N THR A 254 -21.19 6.36 7.93
CA THR A 254 -20.62 5.20 7.24
C THR A 254 -19.79 4.35 8.19
N GLU A 255 -20.00 3.04 8.19
CA GLU A 255 -19.14 2.07 8.90
C GLU A 255 -17.78 1.87 8.21
N VAL A 256 -17.55 2.51 7.06
CA VAL A 256 -16.33 2.39 6.24
C VAL A 256 -15.07 2.73 7.05
N LEU A 257 -15.08 3.88 7.72
CA LEU A 257 -13.96 4.35 8.56
C LEU A 257 -13.59 3.37 9.67
N ARG A 258 -14.62 2.89 10.39
CA ARG A 258 -14.43 1.91 11.47
C ARG A 258 -13.91 0.58 10.92
N SER A 259 -14.46 0.13 9.80
CA SER A 259 -14.10 -1.13 9.16
C SER A 259 -12.65 -1.15 8.69
N ILE A 260 -12.14 -0.05 8.12
CA ILE A 260 -10.72 0.09 7.74
C ILE A 260 -9.81 -0.09 8.95
N VAL A 261 -10.14 0.53 10.10
CA VAL A 261 -9.34 0.34 11.33
C VAL A 261 -9.35 -1.12 11.77
N ILE A 262 -10.50 -1.79 11.72
CA ILE A 262 -10.59 -3.22 12.06
C ILE A 262 -9.79 -4.08 11.06
N GLN A 263 -9.80 -3.75 9.76
CA GLN A 263 -8.99 -4.44 8.74
C GLN A 263 -7.48 -4.29 9.00
N ILE A 264 -7.02 -3.09 9.34
CA ILE A 264 -5.60 -2.83 9.70
C ILE A 264 -5.20 -3.66 10.92
N MET A 265 -6.02 -3.63 11.98
CA MET A 265 -5.77 -4.40 13.21
C MET A 265 -5.73 -5.90 12.93
N ARG A 266 -6.72 -6.44 12.20
CA ARG A 266 -6.76 -7.86 11.80
C ARG A 266 -5.51 -8.29 11.04
N THR A 267 -5.10 -7.50 10.04
CA THR A 267 -3.91 -7.80 9.23
C THR A 267 -2.63 -7.90 10.07
N SER A 268 -2.56 -7.16 11.19
CA SER A 268 -1.43 -7.25 12.12
C SER A 268 -1.38 -8.56 12.92
N GLU A 269 -2.54 -9.18 13.16
CA GLU A 269 -2.69 -10.40 13.95
C GLU A 269 -2.59 -11.69 13.11
N THR A 270 -2.68 -11.58 11.78
CA THR A 270 -2.79 -12.74 10.88
C THR A 270 -1.55 -13.61 10.73
N GLU A 271 -0.37 -13.15 11.18
CA GLU A 271 0.83 -14.00 11.17
C GLU A 271 0.66 -15.28 12.01
N LYS A 272 -0.17 -15.26 13.06
CA LYS A 272 -0.49 -16.46 13.85
C LYS A 272 -1.43 -17.42 13.11
N LEU A 273 -2.41 -16.86 12.38
CA LEU A 273 -3.38 -17.61 11.59
C LEU A 273 -2.74 -18.22 10.33
N ALA A 274 -1.87 -17.50 9.64
CA ALA A 274 -1.14 -17.97 8.46
C ALA A 274 -0.15 -19.12 8.78
N ARG A 275 0.40 -19.15 10.00
CA ARG A 275 1.19 -20.30 10.49
C ARG A 275 0.32 -21.53 10.68
N LYS A 276 -0.86 -21.40 11.29
CA LYS A 276 -1.82 -22.50 11.45
C LYS A 276 -2.18 -23.13 10.10
N LEU A 277 -2.40 -22.32 9.05
CA LEU A 277 -2.64 -22.83 7.69
C LEU A 277 -1.44 -23.61 7.12
N SER A 278 -0.26 -23.00 7.18
CA SER A 278 0.97 -23.56 6.60
C SER A 278 1.45 -24.82 7.30
N ASP A 279 1.33 -24.85 8.63
CA ASP A 279 1.94 -25.86 9.48
C ASP A 279 0.97 -27.00 9.80
N GLU A 280 -0.35 -26.77 9.75
CA GLU A 280 -1.37 -27.77 10.09
C GLU A 280 -2.22 -28.22 8.89
N ILE A 281 -2.81 -27.28 8.14
CA ILE A 281 -3.82 -27.61 7.11
C ILE A 281 -3.18 -28.08 5.80
N LEU A 282 -2.21 -27.35 5.24
CA LEU A 282 -1.58 -27.72 3.96
C LEU A 282 -0.90 -29.10 3.99
N PRO A 283 -0.16 -29.49 5.05
CA PRO A 283 0.43 -30.82 5.16
C PRO A 283 -0.61 -31.95 5.27
N GLU A 284 -1.75 -31.67 5.91
CA GLU A 284 -2.85 -32.63 6.08
C GLU A 284 -3.58 -32.89 4.76
N VAL A 285 -3.83 -31.85 3.96
CA VAL A 285 -4.33 -31.96 2.58
C VAL A 285 -3.33 -32.69 1.67
N ALA A 286 -2.04 -32.37 1.77
CA ALA A 286 -0.99 -33.03 0.99
C ALA A 286 -0.82 -34.53 1.34
N ARG A 287 -1.17 -34.96 2.57
CA ARG A 287 -1.20 -36.37 2.97
C ARG A 287 -2.36 -37.16 2.35
N ILE A 288 -3.45 -36.51 1.97
CA ILE A 288 -4.62 -37.14 1.35
C ILE A 288 -4.45 -37.20 -0.18
N HIS A 289 -3.67 -36.28 -0.77
CA HIS A 289 -3.37 -36.21 -2.20
C HIS A 289 -2.82 -37.50 -2.86
N PRO A 290 -2.01 -38.38 -2.22
CA PRO A 290 -1.56 -39.63 -2.82
C PRO A 290 -2.73 -40.59 -3.07
N ASN A 291 -3.67 -40.67 -2.13
CA ASN A 291 -4.85 -41.54 -2.24
C ASN A 291 -5.87 -41.05 -3.28
N LEU A 292 -5.84 -39.75 -3.61
CA LEU A 292 -6.66 -39.17 -4.69
C LEU A 292 -6.24 -39.70 -6.06
N ARG A 293 -4.93 -39.81 -6.28
CA ARG A 293 -4.36 -40.15 -7.59
C ARG A 293 -4.57 -41.63 -7.97
N ASP A 294 -4.66 -42.51 -6.98
CA ASP A 294 -4.92 -43.93 -7.16
C ASP A 294 -6.42 -44.29 -7.25
N ARG A 295 -7.32 -43.38 -6.83
CA ARG A 295 -8.79 -43.59 -6.89
C ARG A 295 -9.50 -42.81 -7.98
N LEU A 296 -8.92 -41.71 -8.47
CA LEU A 296 -9.39 -41.02 -9.66
C LEU A 296 -8.65 -41.56 -10.88
N ASP A 297 -9.23 -42.59 -11.49
CA ASP A 297 -8.84 -43.13 -12.79
C ASP A 297 -9.09 -42.07 -13.87
N LEU A 298 -8.17 -41.10 -13.96
CA LEU A 298 -8.27 -39.88 -14.76
C LEU A 298 -8.44 -40.16 -16.26
N ASP A 299 -8.05 -41.35 -16.74
CA ASP A 299 -8.23 -41.76 -18.13
C ASP A 299 -9.70 -42.10 -18.46
N ASN A 300 -10.54 -42.43 -17.46
CA ASN A 300 -11.94 -42.83 -17.66
C ASN A 300 -12.94 -41.66 -17.50
N ILE A 301 -12.57 -40.55 -16.85
CA ILE A 301 -13.50 -39.45 -16.51
C ILE A 301 -13.56 -38.36 -17.60
N ILE A 302 -12.56 -38.28 -18.48
CA ILE A 302 -12.47 -37.26 -19.55
C ILE A 302 -13.53 -37.50 -20.66
N GLY A 303 -14.17 -38.68 -20.68
CA GLY A 303 -15.11 -39.06 -21.75
C GLY A 303 -16.53 -38.49 -21.68
N ASP A 304 -17.14 -38.33 -20.49
CA ASP A 304 -18.60 -38.06 -20.41
C ASP A 304 -19.04 -37.10 -19.28
N SER A 305 -18.13 -36.58 -18.46
CA SER A 305 -18.47 -35.86 -17.20
C SER A 305 -18.70 -34.35 -17.35
N LEU A 306 -18.83 -33.83 -18.57
CA LEU A 306 -18.91 -32.39 -18.85
C LEU A 306 -20.29 -31.75 -18.57
N LYS A 307 -21.22 -32.44 -17.90
CA LYS A 307 -22.61 -31.97 -17.75
C LYS A 307 -23.13 -31.72 -16.34
N GLU A 308 -22.41 -32.07 -15.27
CA GLU A 308 -22.91 -31.79 -13.90
C GLU A 308 -21.83 -31.13 -13.05
N GLY A 309 -22.02 -29.83 -12.82
CA GLY A 309 -21.11 -28.94 -12.09
C GLY A 309 -21.05 -29.15 -10.58
N LYS A 310 -21.04 -30.40 -10.13
CA LYS A 310 -20.66 -30.79 -8.76
C LYS A 310 -19.90 -32.09 -8.89
N ASN A 311 -18.60 -32.07 -8.64
CA ASN A 311 -17.81 -33.29 -8.61
C ASN A 311 -18.16 -34.05 -7.30
N PRO A 312 -18.96 -35.14 -7.34
CA PRO A 312 -19.51 -35.80 -6.15
C PRO A 312 -18.44 -36.50 -5.31
N ASP A 313 -17.25 -36.69 -5.87
CA ASP A 313 -16.16 -37.40 -5.21
C ASP A 313 -15.50 -36.56 -4.10
N TRP A 314 -15.62 -35.23 -4.14
CA TRP A 314 -15.02 -34.36 -3.11
C TRP A 314 -15.76 -34.50 -1.78
N GLU A 315 -17.08 -34.60 -1.83
CA GLU A 315 -17.94 -34.75 -0.66
C GLU A 315 -17.70 -36.12 0.03
N ASN A 316 -17.46 -37.17 -0.77
CA ASN A 316 -17.11 -38.50 -0.30
C ASN A 316 -15.68 -38.61 0.25
N ILE A 317 -14.71 -37.87 -0.31
CA ILE A 317 -13.32 -37.86 0.18
C ILE A 317 -13.17 -37.02 1.46
N LEU A 318 -13.90 -35.91 1.54
CA LEU A 318 -13.90 -35.02 2.71
C LEU A 318 -14.63 -35.66 3.90
N SER A 319 -15.66 -36.47 3.66
CA SER A 319 -16.41 -37.17 4.72
C SER A 319 -15.60 -38.26 5.44
N ASP A 320 -14.56 -38.81 4.80
CA ASP A 320 -13.57 -39.70 5.45
C ASP A 320 -12.63 -38.95 6.42
N SER A 321 -12.68 -37.61 6.48
CA SER A 321 -11.86 -36.79 7.39
C SER A 321 -12.66 -35.62 7.99
N PRO A 322 -13.51 -35.86 9.01
CA PRO A 322 -14.36 -34.84 9.63
C PRO A 322 -13.57 -33.67 10.23
N GLU A 323 -12.36 -33.95 10.75
CA GLU A 323 -11.46 -32.93 11.31
C GLU A 323 -10.95 -31.96 10.22
N LEU A 324 -10.77 -32.42 8.98
CA LEU A 324 -10.36 -31.59 7.86
C LEU A 324 -11.50 -30.70 7.37
N ILE A 325 -12.74 -31.22 7.33
CA ILE A 325 -13.93 -30.42 7.01
C ILE A 325 -14.07 -29.25 8.00
N GLY A 326 -13.97 -29.54 9.30
CA GLY A 326 -14.05 -28.49 10.33
C GLY A 326 -12.97 -27.41 10.17
N LYS A 327 -11.74 -27.80 9.80
CA LYS A 327 -10.65 -26.85 9.53
C LYS A 327 -10.86 -26.06 8.23
N LEU A 328 -11.42 -26.67 7.18
CA LEU A 328 -11.73 -26.00 5.91
C LEU A 328 -12.92 -25.03 6.04
N GLU A 329 -13.93 -25.35 6.84
CA GLU A 329 -15.01 -24.42 7.19
C GLU A 329 -14.50 -23.26 8.06
N GLU A 330 -13.65 -23.54 9.06
CA GLU A 330 -12.97 -22.50 9.85
C GLU A 330 -12.13 -21.59 8.94
N PHE A 331 -11.40 -22.18 7.99
CA PHE A 331 -10.60 -21.48 6.98
C PHE A 331 -11.48 -20.57 6.09
N SER A 332 -12.55 -21.11 5.52
CA SER A 332 -13.48 -20.36 4.67
C SER A 332 -14.15 -19.22 5.43
N ARG A 333 -14.52 -19.43 6.70
CA ARG A 333 -15.06 -18.37 7.56
C ARG A 333 -14.03 -17.27 7.81
N LEU A 334 -12.80 -17.62 8.20
CA LEU A 334 -11.73 -16.64 8.42
C LEU A 334 -11.44 -15.84 7.15
N GLN A 335 -11.44 -16.51 5.99
CA GLN A 335 -11.26 -15.88 4.69
C GLN A 335 -12.42 -14.93 4.34
N MET A 336 -13.68 -15.34 4.56
CA MET A 336 -14.86 -14.48 4.39
C MET A 336 -14.85 -13.28 5.34
N GLU A 337 -14.29 -13.43 6.54
CA GLU A 337 -14.06 -12.35 7.50
C GLU A 337 -12.87 -11.43 7.10
N GLY A 338 -12.20 -11.72 5.98
CA GLY A 338 -11.12 -10.92 5.41
C GLY A 338 -9.74 -11.20 6.00
N ALA A 339 -9.56 -12.32 6.73
CA ALA A 339 -8.27 -12.72 7.24
C ALA A 339 -7.31 -13.04 6.09
N ASP A 340 -6.12 -12.47 6.19
CA ASP A 340 -4.98 -12.76 5.31
C ASP A 340 -4.33 -14.13 5.62
N LEU A 341 -4.86 -15.18 4.99
CA LEU A 341 -4.37 -16.55 5.18
C LEU A 341 -3.25 -16.93 4.21
N PHE A 342 -3.05 -16.15 3.14
CA PHE A 342 -2.23 -16.51 1.98
C PHE A 342 -0.80 -15.96 2.00
N ILE A 343 -0.45 -15.11 2.97
CA ILE A 343 0.89 -14.52 3.06
C ILE A 343 2.02 -15.57 3.11
N SER A 344 1.83 -16.69 3.81
CA SER A 344 2.82 -17.77 3.91
C SER A 344 3.00 -18.49 2.56
N THR A 345 1.90 -18.79 1.88
CA THR A 345 1.87 -19.47 0.58
C THR A 345 2.54 -18.66 -0.52
N PHE A 346 2.20 -17.38 -0.65
CA PHE A 346 2.73 -16.53 -1.73
C PHE A 346 4.08 -15.89 -1.40
N ARG A 347 4.59 -16.02 -0.17
CA ARG A 347 5.91 -15.53 0.21
C ARG A 347 7.01 -16.06 -0.70
N MET A 348 6.97 -17.35 -1.03
CA MET A 348 7.95 -17.97 -1.92
C MET A 348 7.86 -17.41 -3.34
N LEU A 349 6.66 -17.02 -3.79
CA LEU A 349 6.44 -16.49 -5.12
C LEU A 349 6.81 -15.00 -5.27
N LYS A 350 7.27 -14.33 -4.21
CA LYS A 350 7.77 -12.93 -4.30
C LYS A 350 9.19 -12.81 -4.88
N HIS A 351 9.81 -13.90 -5.33
CA HIS A 351 11.12 -13.88 -5.99
C HIS A 351 11.05 -13.49 -7.48
N PHE A 352 9.86 -13.37 -8.07
CA PHE A 352 9.73 -13.03 -9.49
C PHE A 352 10.32 -11.63 -9.79
N PRO A 353 10.97 -11.43 -10.96
CA PRO A 353 11.57 -10.13 -11.33
C PRO A 353 10.59 -8.95 -11.29
N PHE A 354 9.30 -9.20 -11.49
CA PHE A 354 8.24 -8.21 -11.33
C PHE A 354 8.32 -7.49 -9.97
N PHE A 355 8.62 -8.21 -8.87
CA PHE A 355 8.70 -7.66 -7.53
C PHE A 355 10.08 -7.05 -7.18
N ALA A 356 11.04 -7.04 -8.11
CA ALA A 356 12.29 -6.29 -7.94
C ALA A 356 12.05 -4.77 -8.03
N HIS A 357 10.93 -4.36 -8.62
CA HIS A 357 10.48 -2.98 -8.73
C HIS A 357 9.52 -2.64 -7.59
N ASN A 358 9.78 -1.55 -6.86
CA ASN A 358 9.02 -1.19 -5.65
C ASN A 358 7.56 -0.87 -5.97
N GLU A 359 7.31 -0.17 -7.07
CA GLU A 359 6.01 0.25 -7.54
C GLU A 359 5.08 -0.95 -7.81
N ASN A 360 5.62 -2.07 -8.28
CA ASN A 360 4.86 -3.26 -8.64
C ASN A 360 4.21 -3.97 -7.45
N TRP A 361 4.69 -3.72 -6.22
CA TRP A 361 4.06 -4.24 -5.00
C TRP A 361 2.69 -3.63 -4.72
N PHE A 362 2.42 -2.45 -5.27
CA PHE A 362 1.19 -1.69 -5.06
C PHE A 362 0.29 -1.65 -6.30
N MET A 363 0.70 -2.32 -7.38
CA MET A 363 -0.04 -2.34 -8.65
C MET A 363 -1.44 -2.94 -8.41
N PRO A 364 -2.53 -2.21 -8.68
CA PRO A 364 -3.86 -2.83 -8.69
C PRO A 364 -3.92 -3.88 -9.79
N PHE A 365 -4.91 -4.78 -9.71
CA PHE A 365 -5.15 -5.78 -10.74
C PHE A 365 -6.32 -5.32 -11.65
N PRO A 366 -6.09 -4.44 -12.65
CA PRO A 366 -7.15 -3.97 -13.55
C PRO A 366 -7.70 -5.13 -14.40
N TRP A 367 -8.91 -4.94 -14.93
CA TRP A 367 -9.45 -5.77 -16.00
C TRP A 367 -10.02 -4.87 -17.10
N PRO A 368 -9.64 -5.06 -18.38
CA PRO A 368 -8.59 -5.95 -18.90
C PRO A 368 -7.18 -5.59 -18.39
N ASN A 369 -6.25 -6.56 -18.40
CA ASN A 369 -4.88 -6.37 -17.91
C ASN A 369 -3.84 -6.75 -18.98
N PRO A 370 -3.20 -5.76 -19.63
CA PRO A 370 -2.23 -6.03 -20.69
C PRO A 370 -1.05 -6.91 -20.24
N LEU A 371 -0.63 -6.79 -18.98
CA LEU A 371 0.46 -7.59 -18.42
C LEU A 371 0.06 -9.08 -18.28
N VAL A 372 -1.18 -9.34 -17.85
CA VAL A 372 -1.70 -10.70 -17.73
C VAL A 372 -1.86 -11.32 -19.12
N ASP A 373 -2.38 -10.56 -20.08
CA ASP A 373 -2.53 -11.01 -21.47
C ASP A 373 -1.18 -11.37 -22.11
N GLU A 374 -0.11 -10.62 -21.79
CA GLU A 374 1.25 -10.91 -22.23
C GLU A 374 1.80 -12.19 -21.59
N ILE A 375 1.67 -12.34 -20.27
CA ILE A 375 2.18 -13.51 -19.52
C ILE A 375 1.48 -14.79 -19.98
N LEU A 376 0.17 -14.73 -20.23
CA LEU A 376 -0.66 -15.89 -20.59
C LEU A 376 -0.80 -16.07 -22.11
N LYS A 377 -0.07 -15.32 -22.93
CA LYS A 377 -0.21 -15.34 -24.40
C LYS A 377 -0.08 -16.75 -25.02
N ASN A 378 0.86 -17.54 -24.49
CA ASN A 378 1.14 -18.90 -24.96
C ASN A 378 0.43 -19.98 -24.14
N GLU A 379 -0.35 -19.60 -23.13
CA GLU A 379 -1.04 -20.54 -22.26
C GLU A 379 -2.35 -21.04 -22.89
N SER A 380 -2.72 -22.25 -22.50
CA SER A 380 -3.98 -22.90 -22.87
C SER A 380 -4.66 -23.47 -21.63
N GLY A 381 -6.01 -23.52 -21.61
CA GLY A 381 -6.79 -24.03 -20.48
C GLY A 381 -7.54 -22.96 -19.70
N ALA A 382 -7.90 -23.27 -18.44
CA ALA A 382 -8.82 -22.48 -17.61
C ALA A 382 -8.39 -21.01 -17.40
N PHE A 383 -7.09 -20.75 -17.28
CA PHE A 383 -6.54 -19.40 -17.05
C PHE A 383 -6.57 -18.47 -18.28
N LYS A 384 -6.95 -18.98 -19.46
CA LYS A 384 -7.27 -18.14 -20.63
C LYS A 384 -8.73 -17.70 -20.66
N ASN A 385 -9.56 -18.21 -19.74
CA ASN A 385 -10.97 -17.84 -19.69
C ASN A 385 -11.12 -16.41 -19.16
N ALA A 386 -11.64 -15.52 -19.99
CA ALA A 386 -11.90 -14.12 -19.64
C ALA A 386 -12.76 -13.96 -18.38
N LYS A 387 -13.76 -14.84 -18.17
CA LYS A 387 -14.61 -14.80 -16.97
C LYS A 387 -13.86 -15.15 -15.69
N LEU A 388 -12.87 -16.06 -15.78
CA LEU A 388 -12.02 -16.39 -14.63
C LEU A 388 -11.13 -15.21 -14.25
N LEU A 389 -10.51 -14.57 -15.25
CA LEU A 389 -9.62 -13.43 -15.04
C LEU A 389 -10.39 -12.20 -14.55
N GLU A 390 -11.57 -11.94 -15.10
CA GLU A 390 -12.49 -10.90 -14.62
C GLU A 390 -12.94 -11.20 -13.18
N GLY A 391 -13.36 -12.43 -12.90
CA GLY A 391 -13.73 -12.86 -11.56
C GLY A 391 -12.58 -12.73 -10.57
N MET A 392 -11.35 -13.10 -10.97
CA MET A 392 -10.15 -12.91 -10.16
C MET A 392 -9.89 -11.43 -9.88
N ALA A 393 -10.04 -10.56 -10.87
CA ALA A 393 -9.88 -9.11 -10.69
C ALA A 393 -10.87 -8.55 -9.67
N LEU A 394 -12.15 -8.94 -9.76
CA LEU A 394 -13.22 -8.49 -8.87
C LEU A 394 -13.18 -9.15 -7.48
N SER A 395 -12.65 -10.37 -7.37
CA SER A 395 -12.63 -11.11 -6.12
C SER A 395 -11.71 -10.47 -5.06
N GLY A 396 -12.17 -10.49 -3.82
CA GLY A 396 -11.40 -10.11 -2.62
C GLY A 396 -10.61 -11.25 -1.98
N ILE A 397 -10.52 -12.40 -2.65
CA ILE A 397 -9.89 -13.64 -2.14
C ILE A 397 -8.38 -13.46 -1.96
N LEU A 398 -7.72 -12.89 -2.98
CA LEU A 398 -6.30 -12.61 -3.00
C LEU A 398 -6.07 -11.10 -3.09
N CYS A 399 -5.03 -10.58 -2.44
CA CYS A 399 -4.57 -9.22 -2.69
C CYS A 399 -3.94 -9.08 -4.08
N ASN A 400 -3.76 -7.85 -4.57
CA ASN A 400 -3.30 -7.63 -5.93
C ASN A 400 -1.90 -8.22 -6.16
N SER A 401 -1.00 -8.04 -5.20
CA SER A 401 0.35 -8.61 -5.30
C SER A 401 0.33 -10.14 -5.35
N ASP A 402 -0.59 -10.82 -4.67
CA ASP A 402 -0.73 -12.27 -4.71
C ASP A 402 -1.38 -12.73 -6.03
N LYS A 403 -2.34 -11.97 -6.59
CA LYS A 403 -2.86 -12.20 -7.95
C LYS A 403 -1.75 -12.16 -8.99
N TYR A 404 -0.87 -11.16 -8.96
CA TYR A 404 0.29 -11.11 -9.87
C TYR A 404 1.26 -12.28 -9.66
N SER A 405 1.50 -12.66 -8.40
CA SER A 405 2.37 -13.82 -8.09
C SER A 405 1.80 -15.11 -8.66
N LEU A 406 0.48 -15.30 -8.57
CA LEU A 406 -0.23 -16.43 -9.15
C LEU A 406 -0.08 -16.45 -10.67
N ILE A 407 -0.44 -15.35 -11.34
CA ILE A 407 -0.36 -15.26 -12.81
C ILE A 407 1.06 -15.51 -13.33
N LEU A 408 2.08 -14.95 -12.67
CA LEU A 408 3.49 -15.17 -13.04
C LEU A 408 3.95 -16.62 -12.85
N SER A 409 3.34 -17.35 -11.92
CA SER A 409 3.65 -18.75 -11.66
C SER A 409 2.98 -19.71 -12.64
N ILE A 410 1.84 -19.33 -13.25
CA ILE A 410 1.06 -20.19 -14.14
C ILE A 410 1.95 -20.81 -15.23
N PRO A 411 2.75 -20.07 -16.02
CA PRO A 411 3.54 -20.68 -17.09
C PRO A 411 4.50 -21.79 -16.64
N GLN A 412 4.92 -21.77 -15.38
CA GLN A 412 5.86 -22.73 -14.80
C GLN A 412 5.18 -23.97 -14.21
N MET A 413 3.85 -23.98 -14.08
CA MET A 413 3.10 -25.08 -13.48
C MET A 413 2.84 -26.23 -14.47
N PRO A 414 2.85 -27.50 -14.02
CA PRO A 414 2.36 -28.64 -14.78
C PRO A 414 0.88 -28.49 -15.15
N SER A 415 0.49 -29.00 -16.34
CA SER A 415 -0.88 -28.85 -16.87
C SER A 415 -1.98 -29.35 -15.93
N ALA A 416 -1.78 -30.49 -15.27
CA ALA A 416 -2.74 -31.05 -14.32
C ALA A 416 -2.98 -30.12 -13.11
N GLN A 417 -1.94 -29.44 -12.61
CA GLN A 417 -2.06 -28.49 -11.50
C GLN A 417 -2.78 -27.21 -11.95
N LYS A 418 -2.47 -26.72 -13.16
CA LYS A 418 -3.16 -25.55 -13.75
C LYS A 418 -4.66 -25.79 -13.87
N GLU A 419 -5.05 -26.94 -14.39
CA GLU A 419 -6.46 -27.27 -14.60
C GLU A 419 -7.21 -27.43 -13.28
N MET A 420 -6.65 -28.17 -12.33
CA MET A 420 -7.20 -28.31 -10.98
C MET A 420 -7.38 -26.96 -10.30
N MET A 421 -6.36 -26.10 -10.32
CA MET A 421 -6.40 -24.78 -9.69
C MET A 421 -7.43 -23.86 -10.36
N GLY A 422 -7.51 -23.87 -11.69
CA GLY A 422 -8.51 -23.10 -12.43
C GLY A 422 -9.95 -23.52 -12.10
N GLN A 423 -10.19 -24.84 -11.94
CA GLN A 423 -11.48 -25.37 -11.53
C GLN A 423 -11.85 -24.95 -10.10
N MET A 424 -10.89 -25.02 -9.16
CA MET A 424 -11.11 -24.58 -7.77
C MET A 424 -11.47 -23.09 -7.70
N PHE A 425 -10.72 -22.24 -8.41
CA PHE A 425 -11.03 -20.80 -8.47
C PHE A 425 -12.40 -20.53 -9.08
N MET A 426 -12.79 -21.25 -10.14
CA MET A 426 -14.13 -21.08 -10.72
C MET A 426 -15.25 -21.50 -9.76
N ALA A 427 -15.05 -22.58 -9.00
CA ALA A 427 -16.02 -23.01 -7.99
C ALA A 427 -16.18 -21.96 -6.89
N GLU A 428 -15.06 -21.40 -6.42
CA GLU A 428 -15.05 -20.35 -5.38
C GLU A 428 -15.68 -19.05 -5.89
N LEU A 429 -15.36 -18.63 -7.11
CA LEU A 429 -16.00 -17.48 -7.77
C LEU A 429 -17.52 -17.70 -7.94
N GLY A 430 -17.93 -18.92 -8.26
CA GLY A 430 -19.33 -19.31 -8.33
C GLY A 430 -20.04 -19.10 -6.98
N ALA A 431 -19.47 -19.63 -5.90
CA ALA A 431 -20.01 -19.49 -4.55
C ALA A 431 -20.09 -18.02 -4.10
N VAL A 432 -19.04 -17.23 -4.36
CA VAL A 432 -19.02 -15.79 -4.04
C VAL A 432 -20.08 -15.03 -4.83
N SER A 433 -20.22 -15.32 -6.12
CA SER A 433 -21.21 -14.64 -6.99
C SER A 433 -22.66 -14.92 -6.58
N GLU A 434 -22.94 -16.10 -6.01
CA GLU A 434 -24.26 -16.47 -5.50
C GLU A 434 -24.59 -15.71 -4.21
N VAL A 435 -23.61 -15.57 -3.31
CA VAL A 435 -23.72 -14.76 -2.09
C VAL A 435 -23.90 -13.27 -2.43
N GLU A 436 -23.13 -12.72 -3.37
CA GLU A 436 -23.24 -11.30 -3.78
C GLU A 436 -24.57 -10.95 -4.47
N ARG A 437 -25.23 -11.93 -5.09
CA ARG A 437 -26.54 -11.76 -5.72
C ARG A 437 -27.67 -11.59 -4.70
N SER A 438 -27.51 -12.15 -3.50
CA SER A 438 -28.52 -12.11 -2.43
C SER A 438 -28.62 -10.76 -1.69
N ASP A 439 -27.55 -9.94 -1.70
CA ASP A 439 -27.48 -8.67 -0.97
C ASP A 439 -27.46 -7.44 -1.89
N SER A 440 -28.60 -7.11 -2.49
CA SER A 440 -28.71 -6.07 -3.55
C SER A 440 -28.63 -4.61 -3.09
N LEU A 441 -28.63 -4.32 -1.77
CA LEU A 441 -28.66 -2.95 -1.22
C LEU A 441 -27.34 -2.47 -0.56
N ILE A 442 -26.31 -3.32 -0.43
CA ILE A 442 -25.05 -3.04 0.30
C ILE A 442 -23.81 -3.07 -0.63
N LYS A 443 -23.99 -2.95 -1.95
CA LYS A 443 -22.92 -3.26 -2.92
C LYS A 443 -21.77 -2.25 -2.96
N SER A 444 -22.04 -0.95 -2.84
CA SER A 444 -20.98 0.08 -2.95
C SER A 444 -20.07 0.09 -1.72
N ASP A 445 -20.63 0.06 -0.50
CA ASP A 445 -19.83 -0.02 0.73
C ASP A 445 -19.02 -1.33 0.80
N LYS A 446 -19.60 -2.46 0.38
CA LYS A 446 -18.86 -3.73 0.31
C LYS A 446 -17.67 -3.65 -0.65
N LYS A 447 -17.86 -3.09 -1.85
CA LYS A 447 -16.79 -2.92 -2.83
C LYS A 447 -15.68 -2.01 -2.30
N ALA A 448 -16.04 -0.88 -1.71
CA ALA A 448 -15.10 0.03 -1.07
C ALA A 448 -14.26 -0.68 0.02
N LEU A 449 -14.91 -1.47 0.87
CA LEU A 449 -14.26 -2.25 1.92
C LEU A 449 -13.37 -3.37 1.39
N THR A 450 -13.74 -4.00 0.27
CA THR A 450 -12.88 -4.99 -0.40
C THR A 450 -11.62 -4.31 -0.90
N ILE A 451 -11.73 -3.18 -1.60
CA ILE A 451 -10.58 -2.43 -2.11
C ILE A 451 -9.64 -2.02 -0.97
N SER A 452 -10.19 -1.46 0.12
CA SER A 452 -9.37 -1.06 1.27
C SER A 452 -8.65 -2.26 1.90
N ASN A 453 -9.33 -3.41 2.03
CA ASN A 453 -8.73 -4.62 2.57
C ASN A 453 -7.57 -5.14 1.70
N LEU A 454 -7.78 -5.22 0.38
CA LEU A 454 -6.75 -5.68 -0.55
C LEU A 454 -5.51 -4.76 -0.52
N TYR A 455 -5.72 -3.44 -0.45
CA TYR A 455 -4.61 -2.50 -0.37
C TYR A 455 -3.87 -2.54 0.98
N ILE A 456 -4.57 -2.70 2.10
CA ILE A 456 -3.96 -2.93 3.42
C ILE A 456 -3.08 -4.19 3.38
N GLN A 457 -3.59 -5.25 2.77
CA GLN A 457 -2.87 -6.50 2.56
C GLN A 457 -1.62 -6.28 1.70
N ASP A 458 -1.72 -5.58 0.56
CA ASP A 458 -0.57 -5.26 -0.31
C ASP A 458 0.51 -4.43 0.44
N LEU A 459 0.11 -3.40 1.20
CA LEU A 459 1.01 -2.65 2.07
C LEU A 459 1.71 -3.57 3.08
N TYR A 460 0.96 -4.48 3.70
CA TYR A 460 1.51 -5.44 4.64
C TYR A 460 2.53 -6.37 3.99
N ARG A 461 2.27 -6.89 2.77
CA ARG A 461 3.26 -7.68 2.01
C ARG A 461 4.53 -6.89 1.80
N PHE A 462 4.42 -5.64 1.36
CA PHE A 462 5.59 -4.81 1.11
C PHE A 462 6.45 -4.64 2.37
N PHE A 463 5.86 -4.19 3.48
CA PHE A 463 6.62 -3.95 4.72
C PHE A 463 7.13 -5.23 5.40
N LYS A 464 6.57 -6.41 5.10
CA LYS A 464 6.97 -7.68 5.72
C LYS A 464 7.87 -8.54 4.85
N LEU A 465 7.62 -8.60 3.55
CA LEU A 465 8.26 -9.56 2.64
C LEU A 465 9.31 -8.92 1.74
N HIS A 466 9.27 -7.61 1.51
CA HIS A 466 10.23 -6.94 0.65
C HIS A 466 11.68 -7.23 1.12
N PRO A 467 12.60 -7.65 0.22
CA PRO A 467 13.96 -8.01 0.61
C PRO A 467 14.69 -6.90 1.37
N GLN A 468 14.39 -5.65 1.04
CA GLN A 468 14.96 -4.47 1.66
C GLN A 468 13.97 -3.76 2.62
N ARG A 469 13.04 -4.49 3.25
CA ARG A 469 12.04 -3.91 4.16
C ARG A 469 12.61 -3.04 5.28
N ALA A 470 13.85 -3.30 5.73
CA ALA A 470 14.51 -2.52 6.78
C ALA A 470 14.81 -1.07 6.36
N THR A 471 14.72 -0.77 5.06
CA THR A 471 15.00 0.56 4.52
C THR A 471 13.76 1.46 4.47
N PHE A 472 12.57 0.89 4.67
CA PHE A 472 11.27 1.55 4.54
C PHE A 472 10.58 1.80 5.89
#